data_AF-R9MAY0-F1
#
_entry.id   AF-R9MAY0-F1
#
_cell.length_a   1.000
_cell.length_b   1.000
_cell.length_c   1.000
_cell.angle_alpha   90.00
_cell.angle_beta   90.00
_cell.angle_gamma   90.00
#
_symmetry.space_group_name_H-M   'P 1'
#
loop_
_entity.id
_entity.type
_entity.pdbx_description
1 polymer ?
#
loop_
_entity_poly.entity_id
_entity_poly.type
_entity_poly.pdbx_seq_one_letter_code
_entity_poly.pdbx_strand_id
1 'polypeptide(L)'
;MLSNLDTMFSDVNDKVGTIAGEVSKTPSTWNSGIFSMIRTLSENVVVPIAGMIISFVLIYELITMVIDKNNMHDFDTSLFFRFLFKACIAVMLLSKTFDIVMAVFDVGSHVVTQAAASISGSTSLDVQATLTTMFNNQIDTMGIGELIGLGLETMVISLCMKIMSVLITVILYGRMIEIYLYVSVAPIPAATVTNREWGTIGTNYLKGLVALAFQGFFIMVCVAIYAVLVASVAVAGNLHSALWSVAAYTVILCFSLFKTGSLSKSIFNAH
;
A
#
# COMPACT_ATOMS: atom_id res chain seq x y z
N MET A 1 35.32 -9.26 -4.98
CA MET A 1 34.58 -9.93 -6.07
C MET A 1 33.48 -10.78 -5.48
N LEU A 2 33.77 -12.01 -5.02
CA LEU A 2 32.83 -12.86 -4.27
C LEU A 2 32.15 -12.15 -3.11
N SER A 3 32.92 -11.47 -2.24
CA SER A 3 32.36 -10.69 -1.13
C SER A 3 31.41 -9.56 -1.58
N ASN A 4 31.62 -8.95 -2.74
CA ASN A 4 30.70 -7.91 -3.25
C ASN A 4 29.41 -8.50 -3.81
N LEU A 5 29.48 -9.62 -4.55
CA LEU A 5 28.29 -10.35 -5.00
C LEU A 5 27.48 -10.88 -3.81
N ASP A 6 28.16 -11.46 -2.83
CA ASP A 6 27.54 -12.03 -1.64
C ASP A 6 26.81 -10.93 -0.83
N THR A 7 27.47 -9.79 -0.64
CA THR A 7 26.86 -8.60 -0.01
C THR A 7 25.65 -8.09 -0.81
N MET A 8 25.74 -8.03 -2.14
CA MET A 8 24.64 -7.54 -2.98
C MET A 8 23.41 -8.44 -2.93
N PHE A 9 23.58 -9.77 -2.93
CA PHE A 9 22.45 -10.70 -2.93
C PHE A 9 21.83 -10.88 -1.56
N SER A 10 22.65 -10.87 -0.49
CA SER A 10 22.14 -10.76 0.87
C SER A 10 21.30 -9.50 1.01
N ASP A 11 21.80 -8.35 0.55
CA ASP A 11 21.07 -7.09 0.58
C ASP A 11 19.71 -7.18 -0.14
N VAL A 12 19.62 -7.86 -1.29
CA VAL A 12 18.34 -8.00 -2.01
C VAL A 12 17.34 -8.88 -1.26
N ASN A 13 17.80 -10.03 -0.76
CA ASN A 13 16.94 -10.97 -0.06
C ASN A 13 16.44 -10.37 1.27
N ASP A 14 17.32 -9.71 2.00
CA ASP A 14 16.99 -8.97 3.21
C ASP A 14 16.00 -7.84 2.92
N LYS A 15 16.12 -7.18 1.75
CA LYS A 15 15.15 -6.16 1.33
C LYS A 15 13.80 -6.76 0.96
N VAL A 16 13.73 -7.91 0.32
CA VAL A 16 12.46 -8.62 0.06
C VAL A 16 11.76 -8.97 1.36
N GLY A 17 12.49 -9.51 2.35
CA GLY A 17 11.96 -9.76 3.69
C GLY A 17 11.52 -8.47 4.39
N THR A 18 12.30 -7.39 4.26
CA THR A 18 11.96 -6.07 4.79
C THR A 18 10.68 -5.51 4.15
N ILE A 19 10.50 -5.65 2.83
CA ILE A 19 9.29 -5.20 2.12
C ILE A 19 8.06 -5.91 2.70
N ALA A 20 8.12 -7.24 2.85
CA ALA A 20 7.01 -8.00 3.41
C ALA A 20 6.69 -7.58 4.86
N GLY A 21 7.72 -7.32 5.67
CA GLY A 21 7.57 -6.84 7.04
C GLY A 21 7.01 -5.42 7.14
N GLU A 22 7.40 -4.52 6.23
CA GLU A 22 6.94 -3.13 6.23
C GLU A 22 5.52 -2.98 5.66
N VAL A 23 5.19 -3.71 4.60
CA VAL A 23 3.90 -3.58 3.89
C VAL A 23 2.74 -4.18 4.69
N SER A 24 3.02 -5.17 5.53
CA SER A 24 2.03 -5.82 6.40
C SER A 24 1.69 -5.01 7.65
N LYS A 25 2.49 -3.99 8.00
CA LYS A 25 2.22 -3.14 9.17
C LYS A 25 1.00 -2.25 8.93
N THR A 26 0.20 -2.11 9.97
CA THR A 26 -0.92 -1.16 10.01
C THR A 26 -0.43 0.23 10.43
N PRO A 27 -1.19 1.31 10.17
CA PRO A 27 -0.77 2.66 10.52
C PRO A 27 -0.48 2.86 12.01
N SER A 28 -1.17 2.12 12.88
CA SER A 28 -0.97 2.17 14.34
C SER A 28 0.32 1.45 14.78
N THR A 29 0.74 0.41 14.06
CA THR A 29 1.91 -0.42 14.39
C THR A 29 3.18 0.04 13.70
N TRP A 30 3.07 0.77 12.58
CA TRP A 30 4.22 1.27 11.83
C TRP A 30 5.01 2.33 12.61
N ASN A 31 4.33 3.34 13.15
CA ASN A 31 4.93 4.33 14.04
C ASN A 31 3.87 4.92 14.99
N SER A 32 3.96 4.56 16.27
CA SER A 32 2.98 4.98 17.29
C SER A 32 2.97 6.49 17.53
N GLY A 33 4.12 7.16 17.44
CA GLY A 33 4.24 8.61 17.61
C GLY A 33 3.54 9.39 16.49
N ILE A 34 3.81 9.03 15.24
CA ILE A 34 3.15 9.64 14.06
C ILE A 34 1.65 9.35 14.10
N PHE A 35 1.26 8.11 14.38
CA PHE A 35 -0.16 7.74 14.48
C PHE A 35 -0.87 8.55 15.56
N SER A 36 -0.27 8.69 16.76
CA SER A 36 -0.83 9.50 17.83
C SER A 36 -0.94 10.98 17.44
N MET A 37 0.05 11.53 16.73
CA MET A 37 0.01 12.90 16.25
C MET A 37 -1.15 13.11 15.26
N ILE A 38 -1.30 12.20 14.28
CA ILE A 38 -2.37 12.26 13.27
C ILE A 38 -3.75 12.10 13.91
N ARG A 39 -3.88 11.18 14.87
CA ARG A 39 -5.12 10.98 15.62
C ARG A 39 -5.50 12.23 16.39
N THR A 40 -4.58 12.81 17.17
CA THR A 40 -4.81 14.05 17.92
C THR A 40 -5.20 15.21 17.01
N LEU A 41 -4.54 15.35 15.85
CA LEU A 41 -4.87 16.37 14.86
C LEU A 41 -6.29 16.19 14.32
N SER A 42 -6.65 14.96 13.96
CA SER A 42 -7.97 14.67 13.42
C SER A 42 -9.07 14.84 14.46
N GLU A 43 -8.88 14.34 15.69
CA GLU A 43 -9.84 14.48 16.79
C GLU A 43 -10.07 15.94 17.20
N ASN A 44 -9.01 16.75 17.26
CA ASN A 44 -9.12 18.14 17.72
C ASN A 44 -9.52 19.14 16.62
N VAL A 45 -9.19 18.86 15.36
CA VAL A 45 -9.41 19.81 14.25
C VAL A 45 -10.47 19.31 13.29
N VAL A 46 -10.33 18.07 12.81
CA VAL A 46 -11.13 17.55 11.70
C VAL A 46 -12.50 17.07 12.16
N VAL A 47 -12.61 16.43 13.33
CA VAL A 47 -13.90 15.98 13.89
C VAL A 47 -14.86 17.16 14.16
N PRO A 48 -14.44 18.29 14.78
CA PRO A 48 -15.31 19.47 14.89
C PRO A 48 -15.78 20.00 13.54
N ILE A 49 -14.90 20.07 12.53
CA ILE A 49 -15.26 20.49 11.18
C ILE A 49 -16.28 19.54 10.57
N ALA A 50 -16.06 18.24 10.69
CA ALA A 50 -17.01 17.22 10.23
C ALA A 50 -18.35 17.32 10.94
N GLY A 51 -18.38 17.63 12.25
CA GLY A 51 -19.62 17.88 13.00
C GLY A 51 -20.42 19.08 12.45
N MET A 52 -19.73 20.16 12.06
CA MET A 52 -20.38 21.29 11.38
C MET A 52 -20.95 20.87 10.01
N ILE A 53 -20.21 20.06 9.24
CA ILE A 53 -20.67 19.54 7.95
C ILE A 53 -21.91 18.65 8.13
N ILE A 54 -21.92 17.73 9.10
CA ILE A 54 -23.11 16.91 9.41
C ILE A 54 -24.30 17.80 9.73
N SER A 55 -24.11 18.81 10.57
CA SER A 55 -25.18 19.72 10.98
C SER A 55 -25.77 20.44 9.77
N PHE A 56 -24.93 20.97 8.88
CA PHE A 56 -25.35 21.60 7.64
C PHE A 56 -26.12 20.64 6.72
N VAL A 57 -25.58 19.43 6.52
CA VAL A 57 -26.17 18.39 5.69
C VAL A 57 -27.54 17.96 6.21
N LEU A 58 -27.69 17.76 7.51
CA LEU A 58 -28.96 17.37 8.13
C LEU A 58 -30.00 18.49 8.05
N ILE A 59 -29.60 19.75 8.23
CA ILE A 59 -30.50 20.91 8.08
C ILE A 59 -30.99 21.01 6.63
N TYR A 60 -30.09 20.86 5.66
CA TYR A 60 -30.45 20.87 4.24
C TYR A 60 -31.45 19.77 3.91
N GLU A 61 -31.20 18.54 4.35
CA GLU A 61 -32.09 17.41 4.10
C GLU A 61 -33.47 17.59 4.77
N LEU A 62 -33.51 18.19 5.96
CA LEU A 62 -34.77 18.53 6.63
C LEU A 62 -35.57 19.55 5.82
N ILE A 63 -34.93 20.62 5.33
CA ILE A 63 -35.60 21.64 4.52
C ILE A 63 -36.18 21.02 3.24
N THR A 64 -35.39 20.22 2.51
CA THR A 64 -35.85 19.56 1.29
C THR A 64 -37.03 18.62 1.56
N MET A 65 -36.99 17.86 2.67
CA MET A 65 -38.10 17.00 3.08
C MET A 65 -39.38 17.81 3.35
N VAL A 66 -39.28 18.97 4.00
CA VAL A 66 -40.43 19.85 4.31
C VAL A 66 -41.00 20.49 3.04
N ILE A 67 -40.15 20.90 2.10
CA ILE A 67 -40.58 21.52 0.83
C ILE A 67 -41.25 20.50 -0.08
N ASP A 68 -40.67 19.31 -0.26
CA ASP A 68 -41.21 18.26 -1.13
C ASP A 68 -42.57 17.72 -0.63
N LYS A 69 -42.84 17.78 0.68
CA LYS A 69 -44.09 17.34 1.32
C LYS A 69 -45.06 18.47 1.65
N ASN A 70 -44.92 19.65 1.03
CA ASN A 70 -45.83 20.79 1.20
C ASN A 70 -47.19 20.61 0.48
N ASN A 71 -47.81 19.44 0.64
CA ASN A 71 -49.23 19.21 0.36
C ASN A 71 -49.88 18.79 1.70
N MET A 72 -50.25 19.81 2.48
CA MET A 72 -50.71 19.78 3.87
C MET A 72 -51.94 18.89 4.10
N HIS A 73 -51.74 17.56 4.12
CA HIS A 73 -52.77 16.65 4.67
C HIS A 73 -52.21 15.43 5.39
N ASP A 74 -51.03 14.93 5.03
CA ASP A 74 -50.41 13.78 5.71
C ASP A 74 -48.93 14.07 6.06
N PHE A 75 -48.71 14.63 7.25
CA PHE A 75 -47.39 14.58 7.88
C PHE A 75 -47.07 13.11 8.19
N ASP A 76 -46.42 12.44 7.24
CA ASP A 76 -45.92 11.08 7.35
C ASP A 76 -44.93 11.00 8.52
N THR A 77 -45.41 10.64 9.71
CA THR A 77 -44.58 10.46 10.93
C THR A 77 -43.42 9.48 10.66
N SER A 78 -43.62 8.53 9.74
CA SER A 78 -42.62 7.61 9.22
C SER A 78 -41.39 8.31 8.59
N LEU A 79 -41.57 9.43 7.89
CA LEU A 79 -40.47 10.18 7.27
C LEU A 79 -39.58 10.87 8.31
N PHE A 80 -40.20 11.45 9.35
CA PHE A 80 -39.46 12.06 10.45
C PHE A 80 -38.63 11.01 11.21
N PHE A 81 -39.20 9.83 11.48
CA PHE A 81 -38.45 8.73 12.09
C PHE A 81 -37.27 8.25 11.23
N ARG A 82 -37.44 8.17 9.90
CA ARG A 82 -36.35 7.83 8.97
C ARG A 82 -35.23 8.87 8.99
N PHE A 83 -35.58 10.16 9.03
CA PHE A 83 -34.60 11.24 9.17
C PHE A 83 -33.84 11.16 10.49
N LEU A 84 -34.54 10.97 11.60
CA LEU A 84 -33.91 10.87 12.93
C LEU A 84 -32.96 9.67 13.01
N PHE A 85 -33.36 8.53 12.46
CA PHE A 85 -32.49 7.36 12.37
C PHE A 85 -31.23 7.63 11.52
N LYS A 86 -31.39 8.32 10.39
CA LYS A 86 -30.28 8.74 9.52
C LYS A 86 -29.31 9.67 10.24
N ALA A 87 -29.83 10.64 11.00
CA ALA A 87 -29.03 11.55 11.81
C ALA A 87 -28.24 10.79 12.88
N CYS A 88 -28.87 9.85 13.58
CA CYS A 88 -28.18 8.98 14.55
C CYS A 88 -27.06 8.16 13.90
N ILE A 89 -27.29 7.58 12.71
CA ILE A 89 -26.25 6.84 11.97
C ILE A 89 -25.10 7.76 11.59
N ALA A 90 -25.38 8.98 11.10
CA ALA A 90 -24.34 9.93 10.70
C ALA A 90 -23.42 10.29 11.88
N VAL A 91 -24.02 10.58 13.05
CA VAL A 91 -23.26 10.88 14.28
C VAL A 91 -22.46 9.66 14.74
N MET A 92 -23.05 8.46 14.70
CA MET A 92 -22.37 7.21 15.08
C MET A 92 -21.16 6.92 14.17
N LEU A 93 -21.32 7.07 12.85
CA LEU A 93 -20.23 6.92 11.88
C LEU A 93 -19.11 7.93 12.14
N LEU A 94 -19.44 9.18 12.45
CA LEU A 94 -18.46 10.19 12.80
C LEU A 94 -17.69 9.82 14.08
N SER A 95 -18.41 9.44 15.14
CA SER A 95 -17.80 9.04 16.42
C SER A 95 -16.91 7.79 16.30
N LYS A 96 -17.20 6.92 15.32
CA LYS A 96 -16.49 5.65 15.09
C LYS A 96 -15.64 5.65 13.82
N THR A 97 -15.36 6.81 13.25
CA THR A 97 -14.61 6.90 11.99
C THR A 97 -13.21 6.28 12.11
N PHE A 98 -12.45 6.60 13.16
CA PHE A 98 -11.11 6.03 13.35
C PHE A 98 -11.14 4.51 13.51
N ASP A 99 -12.09 3.99 14.30
CA ASP A 99 -12.25 2.55 14.51
C ASP A 99 -12.54 1.83 13.19
N ILE A 100 -13.42 2.40 12.35
CA ILE A 100 -13.75 1.87 11.01
C ILE A 100 -12.52 1.89 10.10
N VAL A 101 -11.80 3.02 10.05
CA VAL A 101 -10.63 3.18 9.18
C VAL A 101 -9.53 2.18 9.56
N MET A 102 -9.27 2.00 10.86
CA MET A 102 -8.31 1.01 11.33
C MET A 102 -8.76 -0.41 11.01
N ALA A 103 -10.04 -0.74 11.19
CA ALA A 103 -10.56 -2.06 10.84
C ALA A 103 -10.36 -2.40 9.34
N VAL A 104 -10.51 -1.42 8.43
CA VAL A 104 -10.22 -1.61 7.01
C VAL A 104 -8.74 -1.92 6.76
N PHE A 105 -7.82 -1.24 7.46
CA PHE A 105 -6.40 -1.53 7.37
C PHE A 105 -6.00 -2.85 8.03
N ASP A 106 -6.69 -3.29 9.08
CA ASP A 106 -6.48 -4.61 9.70
C ASP A 106 -6.86 -5.73 8.72
N VAL A 107 -7.98 -5.58 8.00
CA VAL A 107 -8.37 -6.50 6.93
C VAL A 107 -7.34 -6.50 5.80
N GLY A 108 -6.89 -5.31 5.37
CA GLY A 108 -5.84 -5.18 4.35
C GLY A 108 -4.53 -5.87 4.78
N SER A 109 -4.10 -5.63 6.02
CA SER A 109 -2.92 -6.27 6.62
C SER A 109 -3.06 -7.79 6.64
N HIS A 110 -4.22 -8.32 7.05
CA HIS A 110 -4.47 -9.77 7.02
C HIS A 110 -4.31 -10.36 5.61
N VAL A 111 -4.87 -9.71 4.59
CA VAL A 111 -4.72 -10.13 3.18
C VAL A 111 -3.25 -10.13 2.76
N VAL A 112 -2.48 -9.09 3.13
CA VAL A 112 -1.04 -8.99 2.85
C VAL A 112 -0.27 -10.12 3.53
N THR A 113 -0.55 -10.39 4.81
CA THR A 113 0.13 -11.45 5.57
C THR A 113 -0.14 -12.83 4.98
N GLN A 114 -1.39 -13.11 4.56
CA GLN A 114 -1.73 -14.37 3.91
C GLN A 114 -1.07 -14.53 2.54
N ALA A 115 -1.01 -13.44 1.77
CA ALA A 115 -0.27 -13.41 0.51
C ALA A 115 1.23 -13.67 0.74
N ALA A 116 1.83 -12.99 1.72
CA ALA A 116 3.22 -13.17 2.12
C ALA A 116 3.49 -14.61 2.55
N ALA A 117 2.65 -15.23 3.37
CA ALA A 117 2.80 -16.62 3.80
C ALA A 117 2.80 -17.60 2.60
N SER A 118 1.93 -17.37 1.62
CA SER A 118 1.84 -18.18 0.40
C SER A 118 3.07 -18.04 -0.49
N ILE A 119 3.63 -16.83 -0.55
CA ILE A 119 4.85 -16.52 -1.30
C ILE A 119 6.06 -17.16 -0.60
N SER A 120 6.27 -16.88 0.70
CA SER A 120 7.38 -17.40 1.50
C SER A 120 7.44 -18.93 1.55
N GLY A 121 6.29 -19.62 1.52
CA GLY A 121 6.22 -21.09 1.46
C GLY A 121 6.65 -21.71 0.12
N SER A 122 6.72 -20.91 -0.95
CA SER A 122 7.03 -21.36 -2.32
C SER A 122 8.31 -20.74 -2.88
N THR A 123 8.81 -19.66 -2.27
CA THR A 123 9.96 -18.88 -2.74
C THR A 123 11.04 -18.74 -1.66
N SER A 124 11.42 -19.84 -0.99
CA SER A 124 12.78 -19.96 -0.44
C SER A 124 13.77 -20.05 -1.61
N LEU A 125 13.78 -19.01 -2.44
CA LEU A 125 14.67 -18.87 -3.55
C LEU A 125 15.98 -18.44 -2.95
N ASP A 126 16.83 -19.44 -2.71
CA ASP A 126 18.24 -19.26 -2.46
C ASP A 126 18.91 -18.81 -3.77
N VAL A 127 18.50 -17.63 -4.26
CA VAL A 127 19.08 -16.93 -5.40
C VAL A 127 20.56 -16.73 -5.13
N GLN A 128 20.90 -16.43 -3.87
CA GLN A 128 22.27 -16.33 -3.38
C GLN A 128 23.02 -17.65 -3.60
N ALA A 129 22.52 -18.79 -3.11
CA ALA A 129 23.21 -20.06 -3.34
C ALA A 129 23.27 -20.42 -4.81
N THR A 130 22.23 -20.14 -5.60
CA THR A 130 22.22 -20.54 -7.00
C THR A 130 23.18 -19.70 -7.84
N LEU A 131 23.20 -18.38 -7.67
CA LEU A 131 24.16 -17.51 -8.36
C LEU A 131 25.58 -17.67 -7.82
N THR A 132 25.76 -17.89 -6.52
CA THR A 132 27.07 -18.23 -5.93
C THR A 132 27.56 -19.58 -6.45
N THR A 133 26.68 -20.56 -6.64
CA THR A 133 27.01 -21.85 -7.25
C THR A 133 27.39 -21.67 -8.72
N MET A 134 26.65 -20.88 -9.50
CA MET A 134 27.04 -20.52 -10.87
C MET A 134 28.39 -19.82 -10.92
N PHE A 135 28.62 -18.88 -10.00
CA PHE A 135 29.86 -18.12 -9.91
C PHE A 135 31.04 -19.05 -9.60
N ASN A 136 30.91 -19.91 -8.59
CA ASN A 136 31.94 -20.88 -8.22
C ASN A 136 32.19 -21.93 -9.32
N ASN A 137 31.17 -22.32 -10.07
CA ASN A 137 31.30 -23.30 -11.15
C ASN A 137 31.93 -22.71 -12.43
N GLN A 138 31.71 -21.42 -12.71
CA GLN A 138 32.19 -20.79 -13.95
C GLN A 138 33.54 -20.09 -13.78
N ILE A 139 33.90 -19.65 -12.55
CA ILE A 139 35.11 -18.87 -12.32
C ILE A 139 36.40 -19.63 -12.67
N ASP A 140 36.45 -20.94 -12.44
CA ASP A 140 37.61 -21.78 -12.74
C ASP A 140 37.84 -21.99 -14.25
N THR A 141 36.81 -21.72 -15.06
CA THR A 141 36.85 -21.84 -16.52
C THR A 141 37.07 -20.51 -17.25
N MET A 142 37.04 -19.37 -16.54
CA MET A 142 37.13 -18.04 -17.14
C MET A 142 38.57 -17.53 -17.19
N GLY A 143 38.93 -16.85 -18.28
CA GLY A 143 40.24 -16.23 -18.41
C GLY A 143 40.42 -15.01 -17.50
N ILE A 144 41.67 -14.65 -17.15
CA ILE A 144 42.00 -13.48 -16.31
C ILE A 144 41.35 -12.18 -16.84
N GLY A 145 41.27 -12.02 -18.17
CA GLY A 145 40.63 -10.85 -18.79
C GLY A 145 39.12 -10.77 -18.59
N GLU A 146 38.39 -11.90 -18.72
CA GLU A 146 36.95 -11.97 -18.46
C GLU A 146 36.63 -11.78 -16.98
N LEU A 147 37.48 -12.32 -16.10
CA LEU A 147 37.43 -12.11 -14.66
C LEU A 147 37.49 -10.62 -14.29
N ILE A 148 38.39 -9.85 -14.91
CA ILE A 148 38.50 -8.40 -14.65
C ILE A 148 37.24 -7.67 -15.15
N GLY A 149 36.72 -8.00 -16.33
CA GLY A 149 35.50 -7.42 -16.89
C GLY A 149 34.28 -7.65 -15.99
N LEU A 150 34.09 -8.90 -15.58
CA LEU A 150 33.03 -9.31 -14.66
C LEU A 150 33.11 -8.55 -13.31
N GLY A 151 34.33 -8.26 -12.84
CA GLY A 151 34.51 -7.50 -11.61
C GLY A 151 34.07 -6.07 -11.69
N LEU A 152 34.38 -5.42 -12.81
CA LEU A 152 33.93 -4.06 -13.08
C LEU A 152 32.41 -3.99 -13.21
N GLU A 153 31.80 -4.95 -13.90
CA GLU A 153 30.34 -5.08 -14.01
C GLU A 153 29.67 -5.30 -12.67
N THR A 154 30.21 -6.19 -11.84
CA THR A 154 29.71 -6.45 -10.50
C THR A 154 29.74 -5.18 -9.65
N MET A 155 30.79 -4.36 -9.77
CA MET A 155 30.89 -3.09 -9.05
C MET A 155 29.82 -2.09 -9.49
N VAL A 156 29.56 -1.99 -10.80
CA VAL A 156 28.50 -1.11 -11.35
C VAL A 156 27.13 -1.57 -10.89
N ILE A 157 26.84 -2.87 -11.00
CA ILE A 157 25.55 -3.43 -10.57
C ILE A 157 25.37 -3.27 -9.06
N SER A 158 26.43 -3.44 -8.25
CA SER A 158 26.39 -3.18 -6.81
C SER A 158 25.89 -1.80 -6.46
N LEU A 159 26.41 -0.79 -7.17
CA LEU A 159 25.99 0.59 -7.00
C LEU A 159 24.52 0.77 -7.40
N CYS A 160 24.10 0.23 -8.54
CA CYS A 160 22.71 0.29 -8.99
C CYS A 160 21.74 -0.36 -7.98
N MET A 161 22.10 -1.51 -7.42
CA MET A 161 21.27 -2.22 -6.44
C MET A 161 21.12 -1.43 -5.13
N LYS A 162 22.17 -0.76 -4.66
CA LYS A 162 22.08 0.15 -3.50
C LYS A 162 21.11 1.31 -3.75
N ILE A 163 21.19 1.93 -4.94
CA ILE A 163 20.26 3.02 -5.32
C ILE A 163 18.81 2.51 -5.35
N MET A 164 18.58 1.34 -5.95
CA MET A 164 17.24 0.73 -6.02
C MET A 164 16.69 0.39 -4.63
N SER A 165 17.53 -0.10 -3.71
CA SER A 165 17.18 -0.38 -2.32
C SER A 165 16.68 0.88 -1.58
N VAL A 166 17.35 2.01 -1.78
CA VAL A 166 16.89 3.31 -1.26
C VAL A 166 15.54 3.70 -1.87
N LEU A 167 15.38 3.55 -3.19
CA LEU A 167 14.11 3.88 -3.86
C LEU A 167 12.94 3.04 -3.33
N ILE A 168 13.11 1.73 -3.16
CA ILE A 168 12.08 0.86 -2.58
C ILE A 168 11.68 1.34 -1.18
N THR A 169 12.66 1.67 -0.34
CA THR A 169 12.40 2.19 1.02
C THR A 169 11.58 3.48 0.97
N VAL A 170 11.92 4.40 0.06
CA VAL A 170 11.18 5.65 -0.14
C VAL A 170 9.74 5.38 -0.60
N ILE A 171 9.50 4.42 -1.50
CA ILE A 171 8.15 4.05 -1.96
C ILE A 171 7.31 3.50 -0.81
N LEU A 172 7.87 2.60 0.00
CA LEU A 172 7.18 2.01 1.14
C LEU A 172 6.81 3.07 2.19
N TYR A 173 7.73 3.98 2.50
CA TYR A 173 7.49 5.04 3.46
C TYR A 173 6.51 6.09 2.90
N GLY A 174 6.62 6.41 1.61
CA GLY A 174 5.69 7.27 0.88
C GLY A 174 4.25 6.74 0.95
N ARG A 175 4.06 5.43 0.78
CA ARG A 175 2.76 4.77 0.98
C ARG A 175 2.20 5.01 2.38
N MET A 176 3.02 4.87 3.43
CA MET A 176 2.57 5.07 4.81
C MET A 176 2.15 6.53 5.05
N ILE A 177 2.90 7.48 4.51
CA ILE A 177 2.54 8.90 4.55
C ILE A 177 1.20 9.15 3.85
N GLU A 178 0.99 8.56 2.67
CA GLU A 178 -0.29 8.66 1.95
C GLU A 178 -1.46 8.12 2.77
N ILE A 179 -1.28 6.97 3.43
CA ILE A 179 -2.29 6.40 4.34
C ILE A 179 -2.58 7.36 5.49
N TYR A 180 -1.57 7.93 6.16
CA TYR A 180 -1.78 8.87 7.26
C TYR A 180 -2.53 10.13 6.82
N LEU A 181 -2.25 10.65 5.63
CA LEU A 181 -3.01 11.77 5.06
C LEU A 181 -4.48 11.39 4.88
N TYR A 182 -4.75 10.19 4.35
CA TYR A 182 -6.11 9.70 4.16
C TYR A 182 -6.86 9.52 5.49
N VAL A 183 -6.20 8.96 6.51
CA VAL A 183 -6.78 8.78 7.85
C VAL A 183 -7.06 10.11 8.54
N SER A 184 -6.17 11.10 8.36
CA SER A 184 -6.31 12.41 9.02
C SER A 184 -7.60 13.12 8.66
N VAL A 185 -8.06 12.98 7.41
CA VAL A 185 -9.26 13.65 6.88
C VAL A 185 -10.52 12.77 6.91
N ALA A 186 -10.42 11.52 7.38
CA ALA A 186 -11.51 10.54 7.38
C ALA A 186 -12.85 11.02 7.96
N PRO A 187 -12.89 11.84 9.03
CA PRO A 187 -14.16 12.29 9.61
C PRO A 187 -15.03 13.12 8.65
N ILE A 188 -14.41 13.85 7.71
CA ILE A 188 -15.14 14.70 6.75
C ILE A 188 -15.94 13.85 5.75
N PRO A 189 -15.36 12.86 5.04
CA PRO A 189 -16.14 11.97 4.19
C PRO A 189 -17.13 11.08 4.96
N ALA A 190 -16.82 10.71 6.20
CA ALA A 190 -17.75 9.98 7.06
C ALA A 190 -19.03 10.79 7.34
N ALA A 191 -18.90 12.11 7.48
CA ALA A 191 -20.03 13.03 7.63
C ALA A 191 -20.94 13.10 6.39
N THR A 192 -20.42 12.85 5.19
CA THR A 192 -21.18 12.99 3.94
C THR A 192 -21.80 11.70 3.44
N VAL A 193 -21.34 10.53 3.92
CA VAL A 193 -21.73 9.21 3.39
C VAL A 193 -23.21 8.89 3.54
N THR A 194 -23.87 9.42 4.58
CA THR A 194 -25.29 9.15 4.79
C THR A 194 -26.17 9.96 3.84
N ASN A 195 -25.72 11.11 3.34
CA ASN A 195 -26.53 11.98 2.48
C ASN A 195 -26.73 11.38 1.08
N ARG A 196 -27.92 11.57 0.49
CA ARG A 196 -28.22 11.09 -0.86
C ARG A 196 -27.48 11.86 -1.95
N GLU A 197 -27.31 13.16 -1.76
CA GLU A 197 -26.64 14.03 -2.75
C GLU A 197 -25.11 14.04 -2.57
N TRP A 198 -24.64 14.02 -1.31
CA TRP A 198 -23.22 14.14 -0.99
C TRP A 198 -22.57 12.78 -0.66
N GLY A 199 -23.36 11.70 -0.64
CA GLY A 199 -22.91 10.34 -0.35
C GLY A 199 -21.87 9.82 -1.34
N THR A 200 -21.81 10.38 -2.55
CA THR A 200 -20.77 10.08 -3.52
C THR A 200 -19.37 10.42 -2.99
N ILE A 201 -19.24 11.49 -2.20
CA ILE A 201 -17.95 11.89 -1.59
C ILE A 201 -17.50 10.84 -0.57
N GLY A 202 -18.39 10.48 0.36
CA GLY A 202 -18.11 9.46 1.38
C GLY A 202 -17.82 8.08 0.78
N THR A 203 -18.61 7.66 -0.20
CA THR A 203 -18.43 6.35 -0.86
C THR A 203 -17.16 6.29 -1.70
N ASN A 204 -16.78 7.36 -2.40
CA ASN A 204 -15.50 7.41 -3.11
C ASN A 204 -14.30 7.40 -2.15
N TYR A 205 -14.41 8.09 -1.01
CA TYR A 205 -13.39 7.99 0.03
C TYR A 205 -13.25 6.56 0.56
N LEU A 206 -14.35 5.86 0.84
CA LEU A 206 -14.29 4.46 1.30
C LEU A 206 -13.66 3.54 0.25
N LYS A 207 -13.97 3.72 -1.04
CA LYS A 207 -13.28 3.00 -2.13
C LYS A 207 -11.78 3.30 -2.14
N GLY A 208 -11.39 4.57 -1.97
CA GLY A 208 -9.99 4.99 -1.88
C GLY A 208 -9.28 4.39 -0.67
N LEU A 209 -9.96 4.32 0.47
CA LEU A 209 -9.44 3.69 1.68
C LEU A 209 -9.18 2.20 1.47
N VAL A 210 -10.15 1.48 0.89
CA VAL A 210 -9.99 0.07 0.52
C VAL A 210 -8.86 -0.11 -0.49
N ALA A 211 -8.72 0.80 -1.47
CA ALA A 211 -7.61 0.78 -2.42
C ALA A 211 -6.24 0.91 -1.73
N LEU A 212 -6.09 1.81 -0.76
CA LEU A 212 -4.84 1.96 -0.01
C LEU A 212 -4.53 0.74 0.87
N ALA A 213 -5.56 0.11 1.44
CA ALA A 213 -5.43 -1.14 2.19
C ALA A 213 -4.93 -2.28 1.28
N PHE A 214 -5.53 -2.45 0.09
CA PHE A 214 -5.14 -3.45 -0.90
C PHE A 214 -3.87 -3.13 -1.69
N GLN A 215 -3.39 -1.88 -1.67
CA GLN A 215 -2.12 -1.52 -2.31
C GLN A 215 -0.96 -2.39 -1.80
N GLY A 216 -0.97 -2.72 -0.50
CA GLY A 216 0.05 -3.60 0.08
C GLY A 216 0.04 -5.00 -0.52
N PHE A 217 -1.14 -5.51 -0.88
CA PHE A 217 -1.26 -6.80 -1.55
C PHE A 217 -0.62 -6.76 -2.95
N PHE A 218 -0.87 -5.70 -3.73
CA PHE A 218 -0.25 -5.55 -5.04
C PHE A 218 1.28 -5.43 -4.96
N ILE A 219 1.81 -4.76 -3.93
CA ILE A 219 3.26 -4.74 -3.67
C ILE A 219 3.80 -6.15 -3.45
N MET A 220 3.11 -6.99 -2.66
CA MET A 220 3.52 -8.38 -2.46
C MET A 220 3.48 -9.20 -3.75
N VAL A 221 2.48 -8.98 -4.60
CA VAL A 221 2.43 -9.63 -5.92
C VAL A 221 3.60 -9.20 -6.80
N CYS A 222 4.00 -7.92 -6.81
CA CYS A 222 5.18 -7.46 -7.54
C CYS A 222 6.47 -8.15 -7.05
N VAL A 223 6.62 -8.29 -5.74
CA VAL A 223 7.76 -8.97 -5.11
C VAL A 223 7.78 -10.46 -5.48
N ALA A 224 6.61 -11.12 -5.49
CA ALA A 224 6.51 -12.52 -5.90
C ALA A 224 6.89 -12.73 -7.37
N ILE A 225 6.42 -11.86 -8.28
CA ILE A 225 6.78 -11.90 -9.70
C ILE A 225 8.30 -11.70 -9.86
N TYR A 226 8.87 -10.74 -9.14
CA TYR A 226 10.33 -10.53 -9.13
C TYR A 226 11.10 -11.76 -8.69
N ALA A 227 10.66 -12.42 -7.60
CA ALA A 227 11.30 -13.64 -7.12
C ALA A 227 11.31 -14.74 -8.22
N VAL A 228 10.18 -14.97 -8.89
CA VAL A 228 10.08 -15.95 -9.99
C VAL A 228 10.96 -15.56 -11.20
N LEU A 229 10.99 -14.29 -11.58
CA LEU A 229 11.85 -13.81 -12.67
C LEU A 229 13.32 -14.03 -12.36
N VAL A 230 13.76 -13.72 -11.15
CA VAL A 230 15.15 -13.93 -10.72
C VAL A 230 15.47 -15.43 -10.65
N ALA A 231 14.54 -16.28 -10.23
CA ALA A 231 14.70 -17.74 -10.27
C ALA A 231 14.98 -18.26 -11.69
N SER A 232 14.36 -17.66 -12.71
CA SER A 232 14.60 -18.06 -14.11
C SER A 232 16.02 -17.71 -14.60
N VAL A 233 16.68 -16.74 -13.98
CA VAL A 233 18.08 -16.38 -14.29
C VAL A 233 19.05 -17.49 -13.90
N ALA A 234 18.72 -18.28 -12.88
CA ALA A 234 19.49 -19.46 -12.49
C ALA A 234 19.49 -20.59 -13.52
N VAL A 235 18.85 -20.42 -14.67
CA VAL A 235 18.93 -21.36 -15.81
C VAL A 235 19.76 -20.77 -16.96
N ALA A 236 20.26 -19.54 -16.83
CA ALA A 236 21.06 -18.89 -17.86
C ALA A 236 22.49 -19.48 -17.94
N GLY A 237 22.96 -19.75 -19.15
CA GLY A 237 24.26 -20.39 -19.38
C GLY A 237 25.49 -19.49 -19.18
N ASN A 238 25.34 -18.18 -18.96
CA ASN A 238 26.45 -17.23 -18.93
C ASN A 238 26.30 -16.17 -17.83
N LEU A 239 27.30 -16.05 -16.95
CA LEU A 239 27.29 -15.20 -15.76
C LEU A 239 27.08 -13.70 -16.07
N HIS A 240 27.65 -13.20 -17.17
CA HIS A 240 27.48 -11.81 -17.60
C HIS A 240 26.00 -11.50 -17.88
N SER A 241 25.34 -12.38 -18.64
CA SER A 241 23.92 -12.24 -18.98
C SER A 241 23.03 -12.37 -17.74
N ALA A 242 23.40 -13.22 -16.78
CA ALA A 242 22.69 -13.39 -15.53
C ALA A 242 22.71 -12.11 -14.68
N LEU A 243 23.89 -11.51 -14.51
CA LEU A 243 24.06 -10.27 -13.76
C LEU A 243 23.24 -9.11 -14.33
N TRP A 244 23.30 -8.89 -15.64
CA TRP A 244 22.50 -7.86 -16.31
C TRP A 244 20.99 -8.12 -16.25
N SER A 245 20.57 -9.39 -16.31
CA SER A 245 19.16 -9.76 -16.18
C SER A 245 18.61 -9.46 -14.79
N VAL A 246 19.35 -9.77 -13.73
CA VAL A 246 18.96 -9.44 -12.34
C VAL A 246 18.85 -7.92 -12.15
N ALA A 247 19.81 -7.16 -12.70
CA ALA A 247 19.76 -5.70 -12.67
C ALA A 247 18.50 -5.16 -13.37
N ALA A 248 18.19 -5.67 -14.57
CA ALA A 248 17.00 -5.27 -15.34
C ALA A 248 15.69 -5.61 -14.60
N TYR A 249 15.58 -6.81 -14.03
CA TYR A 249 14.39 -7.21 -13.25
C TYR A 249 14.19 -6.35 -12.01
N THR A 250 15.27 -5.89 -11.38
CA THR A 250 15.19 -5.00 -10.22
C THR A 250 14.66 -3.62 -10.60
N VAL A 251 15.04 -3.09 -11.77
CA VAL A 251 14.47 -1.84 -12.30
C VAL A 251 12.98 -1.99 -12.59
N ILE A 252 12.57 -3.11 -13.19
CA ILE A 252 11.15 -3.41 -13.46
C ILE A 252 10.35 -3.51 -12.16
N LEU A 253 10.91 -4.12 -11.11
CA LEU A 253 10.29 -4.17 -9.79
C LEU A 253 10.05 -2.76 -9.26
N CYS A 254 11.07 -1.89 -9.25
CA CYS A 254 10.93 -0.51 -8.78
C CYS A 254 9.84 0.27 -9.54
N PHE A 255 9.82 0.17 -10.86
CA PHE A 255 8.78 0.80 -11.68
C PHE A 255 7.38 0.27 -11.35
N SER A 256 7.25 -1.05 -11.17
CA SER A 256 5.98 -1.70 -10.83
C SER A 256 5.49 -1.25 -9.44
N LEU A 257 6.39 -1.18 -8.46
CA LEU A 257 6.09 -0.72 -7.10
C LEU A 257 5.55 0.72 -7.09
N PHE A 258 6.17 1.64 -7.85
CA PHE A 258 5.66 3.01 -8.00
C PHE A 258 4.23 3.06 -8.53
N LYS A 259 3.87 2.14 -9.44
CA LYS A 259 2.56 2.12 -10.08
C LYS A 259 1.46 1.42 -9.26
N THR A 260 1.82 0.67 -8.21
CA THR A 260 0.84 -0.08 -7.39
C THR A 260 -0.25 0.81 -6.79
N GLY A 261 0.08 2.05 -6.37
CA GLY A 261 -0.88 2.97 -5.79
C GLY A 261 -1.95 3.44 -6.78
N SER A 262 -1.53 3.88 -7.97
CA SER A 262 -2.47 4.30 -9.03
C SER A 262 -3.27 3.12 -9.60
N LEU A 263 -2.63 1.95 -9.71
CA LEU A 263 -3.30 0.72 -10.11
C LEU A 263 -4.41 0.35 -9.12
N SER A 264 -4.12 0.34 -7.82
CA SER A 264 -5.10 -0.02 -6.80
C SER A 264 -6.31 0.93 -6.83
N LYS A 265 -6.08 2.24 -6.89
CA LYS A 265 -7.15 3.23 -6.98
C LYS A 265 -8.00 3.05 -8.24
N SER A 266 -7.38 2.75 -9.38
CA SER A 266 -8.10 2.48 -10.62
C SER A 266 -8.96 1.22 -10.54
N ILE A 267 -8.49 0.14 -9.90
CA ILE A 267 -9.24 -1.12 -9.75
C ILE A 267 -10.50 -0.91 -8.90
N PHE A 268 -10.38 -0.17 -7.80
CA PHE A 268 -11.51 0.10 -6.90
C PHE A 268 -12.37 1.29 -7.35
N ASN A 269 -12.10 1.87 -8.51
CA ASN A 269 -12.78 3.06 -9.04
C ASN A 269 -12.82 4.19 -7.99
N ALA A 270 -11.67 4.39 -7.34
CA ALA A 270 -11.42 5.49 -6.43
C ALA A 270 -10.75 6.61 -7.24
N HIS A 271 -11.57 7.55 -7.73
CA HIS A 271 -11.12 8.76 -8.40
C HIS A 271 -10.93 9.92 -7.41
#